data_AF-A0A9P4YLN0-F1
#
_entry.id   AF-A0A9P4YLN0-F1
#
_cell.length_a   1.000
_cell.length_b   1.000
_cell.length_c   1.000
_cell.angle_alpha   90.00
_cell.angle_beta   90.00
_cell.angle_gamma   90.00
#
_symmetry.space_group_name_H-M   'P 1'
#
loop_
_entity.id
_entity.type
_entity.pdbx_description
1 polymer ?
#
loop_
_entity_poly.entity_id
_entity_poly.type
_entity_poly.pdbx_seq_one_letter_code
_entity_poly.pdbx_strand_id
1 'polypeptide(L)'
;MPLTFCPNCSNALTISKAPPTSRYPAGVNRFECRTCPYQYALDRTYFERKEMKRKEVADVLGGKDEWKNAESMPAQCPAEGCEGDRAFFFQLQIRSADEPMTTFYKLPTEDSPPRTRKLDALDRDPSKARRR
;
A
#
# COMPACT_ATOMS: atom_id res chain seq x y z
N MET A 1 -0.13 -7.37 -20.02
CA MET A 1 -0.11 -8.60 -20.81
C MET A 1 -1.19 -9.45 -20.20
N PRO A 2 -2.35 -9.54 -20.87
CA PRO A 2 -3.40 -10.42 -20.39
C PRO A 2 -2.83 -11.84 -20.25
N LEU A 3 -3.30 -12.57 -19.25
CA LEU A 3 -2.94 -13.98 -19.04
C LEU A 3 -3.15 -14.76 -20.34
N THR A 4 -2.09 -15.38 -20.85
CA THR A 4 -2.13 -16.22 -22.06
C THR A 4 -2.54 -17.64 -21.72
N PHE A 5 -3.55 -18.16 -22.43
CA PHE A 5 -4.10 -19.49 -22.23
C PHE A 5 -3.75 -20.42 -23.39
N CYS A 6 -3.61 -21.70 -23.10
CA CYS A 6 -3.38 -22.72 -24.13
C CYS A 6 -4.68 -22.98 -24.93
N PRO A 7 -4.64 -23.01 -26.27
CA PRO A 7 -5.82 -23.25 -27.09
C PRO A 7 -6.38 -24.67 -26.96
N ASN A 8 -5.58 -25.64 -26.52
CA ASN A 8 -5.99 -27.05 -26.48
C ASN A 8 -6.63 -27.46 -25.14
N CYS A 9 -6.13 -26.94 -24.02
CA CYS A 9 -6.59 -27.33 -22.68
C CYS A 9 -7.02 -26.17 -21.80
N SER A 10 -7.07 -24.93 -22.32
CA SER A 10 -7.47 -23.70 -21.62
C SER A 10 -6.71 -23.38 -20.32
N ASN A 11 -5.59 -24.06 -20.07
CA ASN A 11 -4.75 -23.78 -18.90
C ASN A 11 -3.85 -22.56 -19.13
N ALA A 12 -3.48 -21.91 -18.04
CA ALA A 12 -2.53 -20.80 -18.06
C ALA A 12 -1.15 -21.28 -18.53
N LEU A 13 -0.59 -20.56 -19.51
CA LEU A 13 0.74 -20.85 -20.04
C LEU A 13 1.81 -20.29 -19.10
N THR A 14 2.88 -21.06 -18.91
CA THR A 14 4.05 -20.65 -18.13
C THR A 14 5.22 -20.34 -19.05
N ILE A 15 6.12 -19.43 -18.64
CA ILE A 15 7.31 -19.10 -19.41
C ILE A 15 8.45 -20.02 -18.99
N SER A 16 9.05 -20.74 -19.93
CA SER A 16 10.25 -21.57 -19.73
C SER A 16 11.31 -21.25 -20.79
N LYS A 17 12.57 -21.63 -20.55
CA LYS A 17 13.65 -21.45 -21.53
C LYS A 17 13.74 -22.67 -22.43
N ALA A 18 13.68 -22.47 -23.74
CA ALA A 18 13.87 -23.52 -24.71
C ALA A 18 15.34 -23.94 -24.81
N PRO A 19 15.63 -25.23 -25.11
CA PRO A 19 16.99 -25.69 -25.31
C PRO A 19 17.65 -24.94 -26.48
N PRO A 20 18.98 -24.75 -26.43
CA PRO A 20 19.69 -24.09 -27.51
C PRO A 20 19.52 -24.87 -28.81
N THR A 21 19.15 -24.17 -29.88
CA THR A 21 18.97 -24.74 -31.21
C THR A 21 19.96 -24.07 -32.16
N SER A 22 20.26 -24.68 -33.32
CA SER A 22 21.19 -24.11 -34.32
C SER A 22 20.83 -22.67 -34.72
N ARG A 23 19.53 -22.33 -34.73
CA ARG A 23 19.02 -20.98 -35.01
C ARG A 23 19.15 -20.00 -33.83
N TYR A 24 19.17 -20.52 -32.59
CA TYR A 24 19.22 -19.73 -31.36
C TYR A 24 20.19 -20.37 -30.36
N PRO A 25 21.50 -20.07 -30.46
CA PRO A 25 22.53 -20.70 -29.64
C PRO A 25 22.41 -20.34 -28.14
N ALA A 26 21.80 -19.21 -27.80
CA ALA A 26 21.59 -18.77 -26.42
C ALA A 26 20.31 -19.32 -25.75
N GLY A 27 19.45 -19.99 -26.53
CA GLY A 27 18.10 -20.40 -26.13
C GLY A 27 17.09 -19.23 -26.12
N VAL A 28 15.84 -19.51 -26.50
CA VAL A 28 14.74 -18.53 -26.55
C VAL A 28 13.73 -18.85 -25.46
N ASN A 29 13.05 -17.84 -24.92
CA ASN A 29 11.93 -18.09 -24.01
C ASN A 29 10.75 -18.69 -24.80
N ARG A 30 10.06 -19.68 -24.24
CA ARG A 30 8.85 -20.28 -24.79
C ARG A 30 7.71 -20.22 -23.78
N PHE A 31 6.48 -20.11 -24.27
CA PHE A 31 5.28 -20.43 -23.50
C PHE A 31 5.07 -21.94 -23.55
N GLU A 32 4.98 -22.56 -22.39
CA GLU A 32 4.81 -23.99 -22.20
C GLU A 32 3.60 -24.24 -21.32
N CYS A 33 2.76 -25.18 -21.74
CA CYS A 33 1.65 -25.66 -20.93
C CYS A 33 2.13 -26.82 -20.04
N ARG A 34 1.72 -26.85 -18.77
CA ARG A 34 2.07 -27.93 -17.84
C ARG A 34 1.23 -29.20 -18.01
N THR A 35 0.09 -29.11 -18.69
CA THR A 35 -0.89 -30.20 -18.81
C THR A 35 -0.93 -30.82 -20.21
N CYS A 36 -0.39 -30.15 -21.23
CA CYS A 36 -0.35 -30.67 -22.59
C CYS A 36 0.97 -30.27 -23.28
N PRO A 37 1.40 -30.96 -24.36
CA PRO A 37 2.68 -30.71 -25.03
C PRO A 37 2.71 -29.42 -25.86
N TYR A 38 1.77 -28.49 -25.63
CA TYR A 38 1.72 -27.23 -26.34
C TYR A 38 2.91 -26.34 -25.96
N GLN A 39 3.66 -25.92 -26.97
CA GLN A 39 4.81 -25.03 -26.85
C GLN A 39 4.74 -23.93 -27.91
N TYR A 40 5.06 -22.71 -27.52
CA TYR A 40 5.12 -21.55 -28.42
C TYR A 40 6.36 -20.70 -28.13
N ALA A 41 7.27 -20.56 -29.09
CA ALA A 41 8.47 -19.76 -28.93
C ALA A 41 8.15 -18.25 -28.97
N LEU A 42 8.69 -17.47 -28.02
CA LEU A 42 8.53 -16.02 -28.00
C LEU A 42 9.55 -15.37 -28.94
N ASP A 43 9.12 -15.06 -30.16
CA ASP A 43 9.95 -14.33 -31.15
C ASP A 43 9.90 -12.80 -30.97
N ARG A 44 8.91 -12.30 -30.23
CA ARG A 44 8.67 -10.86 -30.03
C ARG A 44 8.83 -10.50 -28.56
N THR A 45 9.10 -9.22 -28.30
CA THR A 45 9.11 -8.68 -26.96
C THR A 45 7.69 -8.46 -26.48
N TYR A 46 7.38 -8.96 -25.28
CA TYR A 46 6.10 -8.74 -24.63
C TYR A 46 6.30 -8.02 -23.31
N PHE A 47 5.48 -6.99 -23.05
CA PHE A 47 5.55 -6.21 -21.81
C PHE A 47 4.15 -5.87 -21.31
N GLU A 48 4.03 -5.77 -19.99
CA GLU A 48 2.86 -5.23 -19.31
C GLU A 48 3.26 -4.00 -18.52
N ARG A 49 2.55 -2.89 -18.74
CA ARG A 49 2.64 -1.73 -17.88
C ARG A 49 1.39 -1.68 -17.03
N LYS A 50 1.57 -1.80 -15.71
CA LYS A 50 0.52 -1.55 -14.73
C LYS A 50 0.90 -0.32 -13.94
N GLU A 51 0.16 0.76 -14.14
CA GLU A 51 0.30 1.97 -13.33
C GLU A 51 -0.30 1.72 -11.94
N MET A 52 0.55 1.68 -10.92
CA MET A 52 0.09 1.54 -9.55
C MET A 52 -0.32 2.92 -9.03
N LYS A 53 -1.62 3.16 -8.92
CA LYS A 53 -2.13 4.29 -8.14
C LYS A 53 -1.80 4.03 -6.67
N ARG A 54 -1.21 5.03 -6.00
CA ARG A 54 -1.04 4.97 -4.54
C ARG A 54 -2.42 4.82 -3.92
N LYS A 55 -2.56 3.87 -3.00
CA LYS A 55 -3.78 3.74 -2.22
C LYS A 55 -3.99 5.06 -1.49
N GLU A 56 -5.13 5.69 -1.70
CA GLU A 56 -5.55 6.80 -0.86
C GLU A 56 -5.63 6.24 0.56
N VAL A 57 -4.88 6.85 1.48
CA VAL A 57 -4.97 6.50 2.90
C VAL A 57 -6.32 7.04 3.35
N ALA A 58 -7.38 6.24 3.14
CA ALA A 58 -8.61 6.44 3.86
C ALA A 58 -8.24 6.33 5.33
N ASP A 59 -8.60 7.36 6.12
CA ASP A 59 -8.43 7.35 7.56
C ASP A 59 -9.07 6.06 8.09
N VAL A 60 -8.24 5.10 8.48
CA VAL A 60 -8.66 3.76 8.92
C VAL A 60 -9.52 3.85 10.21
N LEU A 61 -9.59 5.04 10.81
CA LEU A 61 -10.29 5.36 12.05
C LEU A 61 -11.07 6.69 11.99
N GLY A 62 -11.73 6.94 10.86
CA GLY A 62 -13.07 7.53 10.92
C GLY A 62 -13.25 8.97 10.49
N GLY A 63 -14.28 9.15 9.67
CA GLY A 63 -14.94 10.43 9.46
C GLY A 63 -15.63 10.93 10.74
N LYS A 64 -16.05 12.20 10.73
CA LYS A 64 -16.77 12.85 11.85
C LYS A 64 -18.02 12.08 12.32
N ASP A 65 -18.60 11.24 11.45
CA ASP A 65 -19.84 10.53 11.73
C ASP A 65 -19.67 9.24 12.56
N GLU A 66 -18.53 8.55 12.43
CA GLU A 66 -18.30 7.31 13.17
C GLU A 66 -18.09 7.56 14.67
N TRP A 67 -17.61 8.75 15.04
CA TRP A 67 -17.43 9.18 16.42
C TRP A 67 -18.71 9.73 17.08
N LYS A 68 -19.82 9.89 16.35
CA LYS A 68 -21.09 10.38 16.92
C LYS A 68 -21.75 9.39 17.89
N ASN A 69 -21.48 8.10 17.70
CA ASN A 69 -22.01 7.02 18.55
C ASN A 69 -21.00 6.58 19.63
N ALA A 70 -19.87 7.27 19.74
CA ALA A 70 -18.85 6.97 20.74
C ALA A 70 -19.36 7.34 22.13
N GLU A 71 -19.12 6.47 23.11
CA GLU A 71 -19.36 6.83 24.51
C GLU A 71 -18.33 7.89 24.94
N SER A 72 -18.79 8.92 25.67
CA SER A 72 -17.93 9.95 26.22
C SER A 72 -17.65 9.67 27.69
N MET A 73 -16.39 9.68 28.11
CA MET A 73 -16.01 9.63 29.52
C MET A 73 -15.25 10.91 29.94
N PRO A 74 -15.34 11.33 31.21
CA PRO A 74 -14.49 12.40 31.73
C PRO A 74 -13.06 11.87 31.85
N ALA A 75 -12.17 12.34 30.98
CA ALA A 75 -10.77 11.94 30.97
C ALA A 75 -9.91 13.15 30.59
N GLN A 76 -8.95 13.48 31.47
CA GLN A 76 -7.99 14.54 31.24
C GLN A 76 -6.95 14.11 30.21
N CYS A 77 -6.64 14.98 29.26
CA CYS A 77 -5.62 14.70 28.27
C CYS A 77 -4.22 14.75 28.91
N PRO A 78 -3.38 13.71 28.72
CA PRO A 78 -1.98 13.76 29.15
C PRO A 78 -1.08 14.56 28.19
N ALA A 79 -1.59 15.08 27.08
CA ALA A 79 -0.82 15.87 26.13
C ALA A 79 -0.77 17.34 26.55
N GLU A 80 0.45 17.88 26.61
CA GLU A 80 0.72 19.28 26.92
C GLU A 80 -0.03 20.21 25.95
N GLY A 81 -0.98 20.99 26.49
CA GLY A 81 -1.78 21.95 25.72
C GLY A 81 -3.19 21.49 25.32
N CYS A 82 -3.71 20.41 25.91
CA CYS A 82 -5.10 19.98 25.69
C CYS A 82 -5.94 20.13 26.98
N GLU A 83 -6.77 21.17 27.03
CA GLU A 83 -7.72 21.45 28.12
C GLU A 83 -9.08 20.76 27.89
N GLY A 84 -9.06 19.56 27.32
CA GLY A 84 -10.27 18.79 27.04
C GLY A 84 -10.67 17.91 28.22
N ASP A 85 -11.80 18.21 28.87
CA ASP A 85 -12.32 17.45 30.02
C ASP A 85 -13.05 16.14 29.65
N ARG A 86 -13.38 15.95 28.36
CA ARG A 86 -14.18 14.82 27.88
C ARG A 86 -13.45 14.13 26.75
N ALA A 87 -13.30 12.82 26.82
CA ALA A 87 -12.77 12.00 25.73
C ALA A 87 -13.86 11.06 25.20
N PHE A 88 -13.92 10.93 23.88
CA PHE A 88 -14.65 9.83 23.25
C PHE A 88 -13.74 8.61 23.22
N PHE A 89 -14.28 7.43 23.49
CA PHE A 89 -13.51 6.19 23.40
C PHE A 89 -14.25 5.13 22.59
N PHE A 90 -13.46 4.30 21.90
CA PHE A 90 -13.93 3.10 21.22
C PHE A 90 -13.06 1.92 21.60
N GLN A 91 -13.68 0.78 21.83
CA GLN A 91 -12.97 -0.47 22.12
C GLN A 91 -13.15 -1.38 20.90
N LEU A 92 -12.05 -1.73 20.25
CA LEU A 92 -12.07 -2.53 19.02
C LEU A 92 -11.14 -3.74 19.18
N GLN A 93 -11.60 -4.88 18.66
CA GLN A 93 -10.83 -6.12 18.59
C GLN A 93 -10.04 -6.12 17.29
N ILE A 94 -8.82 -5.58 17.34
CA ILE A 94 -7.91 -5.54 16.17
C ILE A 94 -7.05 -6.80 16.00
N ARG A 95 -7.07 -7.69 17.00
CA ARG A 95 -6.30 -8.93 17.06
C ARG A 95 -7.22 -10.11 17.39
N SER A 96 -6.67 -11.32 17.46
CA SER A 96 -7.45 -12.50 17.83
C SER A 96 -8.14 -12.31 19.17
N ALA A 97 -9.26 -13.00 19.38
CA ALA A 97 -10.10 -12.88 20.56
C ALA A 97 -9.40 -13.26 21.89
N ASP A 98 -8.18 -13.77 21.82
CA ASP A 98 -7.35 -14.16 22.96
C ASP A 98 -6.57 -12.99 23.57
N GLU A 99 -6.49 -11.84 22.89
CA GLU A 99 -5.90 -10.61 23.42
C GLU A 99 -6.99 -9.68 23.99
N PRO A 100 -6.72 -8.97 25.10
CA PRO A 100 -7.69 -8.02 25.66
C PRO A 100 -7.98 -6.90 24.66
N MET A 101 -9.21 -6.41 24.68
CA MET A 101 -9.69 -5.41 23.74
C MET A 101 -8.83 -4.14 23.77
N THR A 102 -8.47 -3.61 22.60
CA THR A 102 -7.72 -2.35 22.52
C THR A 102 -8.67 -1.16 22.56
N THR A 103 -8.42 -0.23 23.49
CA THR A 103 -9.19 1.01 23.65
C THR A 103 -8.50 2.17 22.96
N PHE A 104 -9.21 2.82 22.05
CA PHE A 104 -8.80 4.05 21.36
C PHE A 104 -9.49 5.25 22.01
N TYR A 105 -8.75 6.34 22.21
CA TYR A 105 -9.26 7.59 22.75
C TYR A 105 -9.12 8.72 21.73
N LYS A 106 -10.13 9.56 21.61
CA LYS A 106 -10.08 10.81 20.85
C LYS A 106 -10.69 11.93 21.68
N LEU A 107 -9.91 12.99 21.83
CA LEU A 107 -10.36 14.19 22.50
C LEU A 107 -11.05 15.10 21.47
N PRO A 108 -12.16 15.75 21.82
CA PRO A 108 -12.75 16.83 21.06
C PRO A 108 -11.82 18.03 21.21
N THR A 109 -10.74 18.08 20.45
CA THR A 109 -9.98 19.33 20.31
C THR A 109 -10.85 20.27 19.50
N GLU A 110 -11.18 21.45 20.04
CA GLU A 110 -11.54 22.58 19.18
C GLU A 110 -10.44 22.73 18.14
N ASP A 111 -10.86 22.88 16.90
CA ASP A 111 -10.08 22.92 15.67
C ASP A 111 -8.67 23.53 15.84
N SER A 112 -7.67 22.67 16.09
CA SER A 112 -6.33 22.98 15.63
C SER A 112 -6.24 22.48 14.19
N PRO A 113 -5.96 23.37 13.20
CA PRO A 113 -5.80 22.90 11.83
C PRO A 113 -4.66 21.88 11.80
N PRO A 114 -4.70 20.89 10.89
CA PRO A 114 -3.56 20.01 10.70
C PRO A 114 -2.37 20.91 10.36
N ARG A 115 -1.48 21.13 11.33
CA ARG A 115 -0.16 21.67 11.07
C ARG A 115 0.57 20.56 10.32
N THR A 116 0.30 20.47 9.03
CA THR A 116 1.31 20.03 8.07
C THR A 116 2.43 21.06 8.18
N ARG A 117 3.31 20.90 9.17
CA ARG A 117 4.66 21.45 9.07
C ARG A 117 5.26 20.74 7.87
N LYS A 118 5.10 21.34 6.68
CA LYS A 118 6.14 21.29 5.66
C LYS A 118 7.37 21.95 6.30
N LEU A 119 8.11 21.16 7.05
CA LEU A 119 9.53 21.42 7.29
C LEU A 119 10.24 20.95 6.04
N ASP A 120 10.06 21.68 4.95
CA ASP A 120 10.91 21.61 3.76
C ASP A 120 10.65 22.87 2.91
N ALA A 121 11.76 23.56 2.61
CA ALA A 121 11.90 24.76 1.78
C ALA A 121 11.66 26.12 2.46
N LEU A 122 12.72 26.63 3.11
CA LEU A 122 13.16 28.01 3.42
C LEU A 122 14.09 27.81 4.64
N ASP A 123 15.43 27.74 4.58
CA ASP A 123 16.42 28.45 3.77
C ASP A 123 17.60 27.53 3.45
N ARG A 124 17.87 27.29 2.16
CA ARG A 124 19.22 26.94 1.68
C ARG A 124 19.70 28.14 0.90
N ASP A 125 20.30 29.10 1.59
CA ASP A 125 21.11 30.15 0.97
C ASP A 125 22.27 29.50 0.20
N PRO A 126 22.37 29.65 -1.13
CA PRO A 126 23.50 29.14 -1.90
C PRO A 126 24.74 30.05 -1.79
N SER A 127 24.75 31.05 -0.90
CA SER A 127 25.80 32.07 -0.79
C SER A 127 26.92 31.77 0.22
N LYS A 128 26.84 30.67 1.00
CA LYS A 128 27.88 30.31 2.01
C LYS A 128 28.80 29.14 1.64
N ALA A 129 28.72 28.60 0.42
CA ALA A 129 29.52 27.44 -0.01
C ALA A 129 30.94 27.77 -0.55
N ARG A 130 31.49 28.97 -0.28
CA ARG A 130 32.86 29.30 -0.71
C ARG A 130 33.55 30.25 0.27
N ARG A 131 34.16 29.68 1.31
CA ARG A 131 35.36 30.16 2.03
C ARG A 131 35.64 29.26 3.24
N ARG A 132 36.41 28.20 3.03
CA ARG A 132 37.63 27.82 3.75
C ARG A 132 38.10 26.47 3.21
#